data_AF-A0A952TER0-F1
#
_entry.id   AF-A0A952TER0-F1
#
_cell.length_a   1.000
_cell.length_b   1.000
_cell.length_c   1.000
_cell.angle_alpha   90.00
_cell.angle_beta   90.00
_cell.angle_gamma   90.00
#
_symmetry.space_group_name_H-M   'P 1'
#
loop_
_entity.id
_entity.type
_entity.pdbx_description
1 polymer ?
#
loop_
_entity_poly.entity_id
_entity_poly.type
_entity_poly.pdbx_seq_one_letter_code
_entity_poly.pdbx_strand_id
1 'polypeptide(L)'
;MKLQSVLRQHDAQSAPQALKNVLGDAYLLRKNPMYRRTRELARELGFRFVPAWESYQRAPLFELQGILKKKRLPYNDSVPTLRRLVRDHRLNDEMEDVPVNLVSAHFHESAHGISDRLFRTVKPRNKREKILLALLCESYANATESMAIGWIDGDLHRFFFEQNSYIYADAGRIAARRKALRAWGAVGLFRLLWLSYLYSNFLVGNLPRPELEGLLRFALQKAELSRDDRRWGEALFQDAYELNETFRLKTSRLYMRLLSIKGDVRQNLAFDFSEVFLNRPGFHERFQQLAELSARDLAHL
;
A
#
# COMPACT_ATOMS: atom_id res chain seq x y z
N MET A 1 -7.02 -15.89 -18.27
CA MET A 1 -7.15 -14.89 -19.37
C MET A 1 -6.01 -15.05 -20.36
N LYS A 2 -6.28 -15.10 -21.67
CA LYS A 2 -5.23 -15.24 -22.71
C LYS A 2 -4.25 -14.06 -22.74
N LEU A 3 -2.95 -14.37 -22.82
CA LEU A 3 -1.86 -13.37 -22.84
C LEU A 3 -2.03 -12.31 -23.94
N GLN A 4 -2.36 -12.71 -25.17
CA GLN A 4 -2.59 -11.76 -26.26
C GLN A 4 -3.74 -10.79 -25.98
N SER A 5 -4.79 -11.26 -25.31
CA SER A 5 -5.93 -10.42 -24.93
C SER A 5 -5.49 -9.36 -23.92
N VAL A 6 -4.71 -9.75 -22.92
CA VAL A 6 -4.16 -8.85 -21.90
C VAL A 6 -3.25 -7.78 -22.53
N LEU A 7 -2.37 -8.17 -23.46
CA LEU A 7 -1.52 -7.21 -24.18
C LEU A 7 -2.33 -6.23 -25.04
N ARG A 8 -3.34 -6.72 -25.78
CA ARG A 8 -4.25 -5.84 -26.53
C ARG A 8 -4.98 -4.86 -25.61
N GLN A 9 -5.45 -5.33 -24.45
CA GLN A 9 -6.11 -4.47 -23.47
C GLN A 9 -5.15 -3.45 -22.87
N HIS A 10 -3.87 -3.77 -22.68
CA HIS A 10 -2.84 -2.80 -22.29
C HIS A 10 -2.59 -1.76 -23.39
N ASP A 11 -2.41 -2.20 -24.64
CA ASP A 11 -2.11 -1.34 -25.79
C ASP A 11 -3.25 -0.38 -26.14
N ALA A 12 -4.51 -0.78 -25.87
CA ALA A 12 -5.70 0.04 -26.07
C ALA A 12 -5.84 1.18 -25.06
N GLN A 13 -4.96 1.26 -24.05
CA GLN A 13 -5.02 2.27 -23.00
C GLN A 13 -3.90 3.28 -23.16
N SER A 14 -4.24 4.54 -22.96
CA SER A 14 -3.28 5.63 -22.84
C SER A 14 -3.68 6.52 -21.67
N ALA A 15 -2.71 6.92 -20.87
CA ALA A 15 -2.88 7.96 -19.88
C ALA A 15 -1.64 8.88 -19.91
N PRO A 16 -1.80 10.18 -19.60
CA PRO A 16 -0.65 11.03 -19.33
C PRO A 16 0.26 10.34 -18.33
N GLN A 17 1.57 10.39 -18.55
CA GLN A 17 2.56 9.92 -17.58
C GLN A 17 2.59 8.39 -17.34
N ALA A 18 1.86 7.62 -18.14
CA ALA A 18 1.87 6.17 -18.07
C ALA A 18 3.25 5.58 -18.39
N LEU A 19 3.64 4.55 -17.64
CA LEU A 19 4.82 3.74 -17.89
C LEU A 19 4.47 2.69 -18.95
N LYS A 20 4.74 3.01 -20.23
CA LYS A 20 4.37 2.17 -21.39
C LYS A 20 4.88 0.73 -21.34
N ASN A 21 5.94 0.47 -20.59
CA ASN A 21 6.51 -0.87 -20.46
C ASN A 21 6.03 -1.63 -19.21
N VAL A 22 5.18 -1.00 -18.39
CA VAL A 22 4.58 -1.62 -17.21
C VAL A 22 3.16 -2.04 -17.56
N LEU A 23 2.91 -3.35 -17.46
CA LEU A 23 1.63 -3.93 -17.83
C LEU A 23 0.49 -3.33 -16.99
N GLY A 24 -0.57 -2.87 -17.66
CA GLY A 24 -1.73 -2.29 -17.00
C GLY A 24 -1.58 -0.87 -16.40
N ASP A 25 -0.40 -0.25 -16.41
CA ASP A 25 -0.18 1.06 -15.74
C ASP A 25 -1.13 2.16 -16.26
N ALA A 26 -1.24 2.32 -17.59
CA ALA A 26 -2.18 3.27 -18.20
C ALA A 26 -3.65 2.97 -17.87
N TYR A 27 -4.01 1.68 -17.76
CA TYR A 27 -5.36 1.26 -17.37
C TYR A 27 -5.66 1.68 -15.93
N LEU A 28 -4.75 1.39 -15.00
CA LEU A 28 -4.90 1.71 -13.58
C LEU A 28 -4.94 3.22 -13.33
N LEU A 29 -4.10 4.01 -14.02
CA LEU A 29 -4.17 5.47 -13.95
C LEU A 29 -5.54 6.03 -14.34
N ARG A 30 -6.26 5.38 -15.26
CA ARG A 30 -7.61 5.81 -15.66
C ARG A 30 -8.68 5.31 -14.68
N LYS A 31 -8.60 4.04 -14.31
CA LYS A 31 -9.69 3.30 -13.66
C LYS A 31 -9.59 3.20 -12.15
N ASN A 32 -8.40 3.37 -11.56
CA ASN A 32 -8.19 3.27 -10.12
C ASN A 32 -7.77 4.64 -9.52
N PRO A 33 -8.69 5.37 -8.88
CA PRO A 33 -8.42 6.69 -8.30
C PRO A 33 -7.27 6.70 -7.28
N MET A 34 -7.16 5.69 -6.42
CA MET A 34 -6.08 5.65 -5.42
C MET A 34 -4.71 5.45 -6.07
N TYR A 35 -4.63 4.57 -7.07
CA TYR A 35 -3.41 4.35 -7.84
C TYR A 35 -2.98 5.64 -8.56
N ARG A 36 -3.91 6.30 -9.27
CA ARG A 36 -3.68 7.58 -9.93
C ARG A 36 -3.21 8.65 -8.96
N ARG A 37 -3.91 8.83 -7.84
CA ARG A 37 -3.59 9.86 -6.84
C ARG A 37 -2.21 9.67 -6.25
N THR A 38 -1.85 8.42 -5.93
CA THR A 38 -0.52 8.08 -5.41
C THR A 38 0.58 8.38 -6.43
N ARG A 39 0.33 8.06 -7.71
CA ARG A 39 1.25 8.37 -8.83
C ARG A 39 1.46 9.87 -9.00
N GLU A 40 0.39 10.65 -8.95
CA GLU A 40 0.43 12.12 -9.06
C GLU A 40 1.21 12.73 -7.88
N LEU A 41 0.85 12.37 -6.65
CA LEU A 41 1.51 12.86 -5.44
C LEU A 41 3.01 12.55 -5.43
N ALA A 42 3.41 11.32 -5.78
CA ALA A 42 4.83 10.97 -5.86
C ALA A 42 5.59 11.88 -6.84
N ARG A 43 5.00 12.19 -8.00
CA ARG A 43 5.61 13.08 -8.99
C ARG A 43 5.66 14.53 -8.53
N GLU A 44 4.59 15.04 -7.91
CA GLU A 44 4.54 16.38 -7.31
C GLU A 44 5.65 16.55 -6.26
N LEU A 45 5.97 15.48 -5.52
CA LEU A 45 7.08 15.45 -4.57
C LEU A 45 8.47 15.29 -5.23
N GLY A 46 8.52 15.25 -6.57
CA GLY A 46 9.75 15.22 -7.37
C GLY A 46 10.33 13.82 -7.56
N PHE A 47 9.55 12.76 -7.32
CA PHE A 47 9.99 11.40 -7.64
C PHE A 47 9.92 11.14 -9.15
N ARG A 48 10.92 10.42 -9.65
CA ARG A 48 10.99 9.95 -11.03
C ARG A 48 10.91 8.44 -11.06
N PHE A 49 10.09 7.92 -11.96
CA PHE A 49 10.00 6.50 -12.21
C PHE A 49 11.12 6.07 -13.14
N VAL A 50 11.85 5.02 -12.77
CA VAL A 50 13.00 4.50 -13.52
C VAL A 50 12.91 2.98 -13.61
N PRO A 51 13.44 2.36 -14.68
CA PRO A 51 13.60 0.91 -14.72
C PRO A 51 14.34 0.43 -13.48
N ALA A 52 13.86 -0.67 -12.91
CA ALA A 52 14.48 -1.32 -11.77
C ALA A 52 15.91 -1.74 -12.12
N TRP A 53 16.83 -1.45 -11.21
CA TRP A 53 18.22 -1.88 -11.32
C TRP A 53 18.42 -3.23 -10.61
N GLU A 54 19.52 -3.89 -10.93
CA GLU A 54 19.78 -5.27 -10.50
C GLU A 54 19.72 -5.46 -8.98
N SER A 55 20.34 -4.57 -8.19
CA SER A 55 20.33 -4.72 -6.73
C SER A 55 18.93 -4.56 -6.13
N TYR A 56 18.07 -3.70 -6.70
CA TYR A 56 16.66 -3.61 -6.31
C TYR A 56 15.91 -4.90 -6.62
N GLN A 57 16.12 -5.48 -7.79
CA GLN A 57 15.45 -6.73 -8.18
C GLN A 57 15.86 -7.91 -7.27
N ARG A 58 17.10 -7.92 -6.77
CA ARG A 58 17.60 -8.96 -5.86
C ARG A 58 17.19 -8.73 -4.41
N ALA A 59 17.15 -7.48 -3.96
CA ALA A 59 17.04 -7.14 -2.55
C ALA A 59 16.32 -5.79 -2.32
N PRO A 60 15.04 -5.67 -2.71
CA PRO A 60 14.33 -4.38 -2.78
C PRO A 60 14.29 -3.65 -1.43
N LEU A 61 14.13 -4.40 -0.34
CA LEU A 61 14.03 -3.81 1.00
C LEU A 61 15.31 -3.07 1.45
N PHE A 62 16.48 -3.40 0.88
CA PHE A 62 17.74 -2.70 1.21
C PHE A 62 17.91 -1.40 0.45
N GLU A 63 17.13 -1.20 -0.62
CA GLU A 63 17.25 -0.05 -1.52
C GLU A 63 16.35 1.12 -1.12
N LEU A 64 15.43 0.94 -0.17
CA LEU A 64 14.44 1.95 0.21
C LEU A 64 15.09 3.30 0.57
N GLN A 65 16.15 3.32 1.38
CA GLN A 65 16.85 4.57 1.69
C GLN A 65 17.45 5.24 0.45
N GLY A 66 17.96 4.45 -0.50
CA GLY A 66 18.48 4.93 -1.77
C GLY A 66 17.38 5.51 -2.66
N ILE A 67 16.23 4.83 -2.74
CA ILE A 67 15.02 5.26 -3.46
C ILE A 67 14.56 6.62 -2.94
N LEU A 68 14.38 6.75 -1.63
CA LEU A 68 13.90 7.97 -0.97
C LEU A 68 14.89 9.13 -1.15
N LYS A 69 16.19 8.88 -0.93
CA LYS A 69 17.24 9.91 -1.05
C LYS A 69 17.40 10.42 -2.48
N LYS A 70 17.41 9.51 -3.46
CA LYS A 70 17.63 9.86 -4.88
C LYS A 70 16.34 10.23 -5.61
N LYS A 71 15.19 10.04 -4.96
CA LYS A 71 13.85 10.20 -5.53
C LYS A 71 13.65 9.41 -6.83
N ARG A 72 14.08 8.14 -6.82
CA ARG A 72 14.00 7.24 -7.98
C ARG A 72 13.16 6.02 -7.62
N LEU A 73 11.94 5.96 -8.16
CA LEU A 73 10.99 4.86 -7.93
C LEU A 73 11.20 3.77 -8.99
N PRO A 74 11.70 2.59 -8.61
CA PRO A 74 11.96 1.51 -9.55
C PRO A 74 10.65 0.89 -10.04
N TYR A 75 10.60 0.52 -11.32
CA TYR A 75 9.52 -0.27 -11.92
C TYR A 75 10.08 -1.41 -12.79
N ASN A 76 9.29 -2.47 -12.97
CA ASN A 76 9.69 -3.62 -13.78
C ASN A 76 9.13 -3.50 -15.20
N ASP A 77 9.99 -3.60 -16.22
CA ASP A 77 9.59 -3.62 -17.63
C ASP A 77 8.95 -4.99 -17.98
N SER A 78 7.67 -5.16 -17.67
CA SER A 78 6.94 -6.42 -17.91
C SER A 78 6.51 -6.60 -19.38
N VAL A 79 6.14 -5.53 -20.07
CA VAL A 79 5.56 -5.59 -21.43
C VAL A 79 6.54 -6.10 -22.48
N PRO A 80 7.81 -5.65 -22.57
CA PRO A 80 8.76 -6.16 -23.57
C PRO A 80 8.99 -7.66 -23.45
N THR A 81 9.09 -8.17 -22.23
CA THR A 81 9.26 -9.61 -21.95
C THR A 81 8.07 -10.41 -22.43
N LEU A 82 6.84 -9.96 -22.13
CA LEU A 82 5.62 -10.63 -22.57
C LEU A 82 5.46 -10.61 -24.09
N ARG A 83 5.78 -9.49 -24.75
CA ARG A 83 5.75 -9.40 -26.22
C ARG A 83 6.75 -10.36 -26.86
N ARG A 84 7.95 -10.48 -26.28
CA ARG A 84 8.96 -11.46 -26.72
C ARG A 84 8.42 -12.89 -26.60
N LEU A 85 7.79 -13.23 -25.48
CA LEU A 85 7.20 -14.57 -25.27
C LEU A 85 6.12 -14.89 -26.32
N VAL A 86 5.18 -13.98 -26.57
CA VAL A 86 4.15 -14.17 -27.61
C VAL A 86 4.77 -14.36 -29.00
N ARG A 87 5.78 -13.56 -29.34
CA ARG A 87 6.42 -13.61 -30.66
C ARG A 87 7.23 -14.89 -30.86
N ASP A 88 8.10 -15.22 -29.90
CA ASP A 88 9.12 -16.26 -30.07
C ASP A 88 8.53 -17.66 -29.91
N HIS A 89 7.50 -17.82 -29.08
CA HIS A 89 6.91 -19.13 -28.77
C HIS A 89 5.49 -19.30 -29.31
N ARG A 90 4.96 -18.30 -30.05
CA ARG A 90 3.56 -18.27 -30.55
C ARG A 90 2.53 -18.58 -29.46
N LEU A 91 2.84 -18.25 -28.20
CA LEU A 91 2.03 -18.64 -27.07
C LEU A 91 0.68 -17.93 -27.15
N ASN A 92 -0.36 -18.75 -27.15
CA ASN A 92 -1.74 -18.34 -26.93
C ASN A 92 -2.22 -18.73 -25.52
N ASP A 93 -1.25 -19.00 -24.64
CA ASP A 93 -1.44 -19.54 -23.31
C ASP A 93 -2.24 -18.59 -22.42
N GLU A 94 -2.78 -19.19 -21.36
CA GLU A 94 -3.38 -18.45 -20.28
C GLU A 94 -2.27 -17.71 -19.51
N MET A 95 -2.56 -16.49 -19.05
CA MET A 95 -1.61 -15.71 -18.25
C MET A 95 -1.08 -16.47 -17.02
N GLU A 96 -1.88 -17.40 -16.49
CA GLU A 96 -1.55 -18.23 -15.32
C GLU A 96 -0.40 -19.20 -15.61
N ASP A 97 -0.18 -19.55 -16.89
CA ASP A 97 0.88 -20.47 -17.31
C ASP A 97 2.22 -19.75 -17.54
N VAL A 98 2.26 -18.42 -17.49
CA VAL A 98 3.48 -17.65 -17.79
C VAL A 98 4.35 -17.57 -16.51
N PRO A 99 5.52 -18.23 -16.44
CA PRO A 99 6.28 -18.40 -15.20
C PRO A 99 7.17 -17.18 -14.91
N VAL A 100 6.61 -15.98 -14.95
CA VAL A 100 7.34 -14.71 -14.81
C VAL A 100 6.71 -13.87 -13.72
N ASN A 101 7.52 -13.40 -12.77
CA ASN A 101 7.09 -12.39 -11.83
C ASN A 101 7.07 -11.02 -12.53
N LEU A 102 5.89 -10.55 -12.90
CA LEU A 102 5.69 -9.27 -13.57
C LEU A 102 5.39 -8.14 -12.60
N VAL A 103 5.30 -8.44 -11.30
CA VAL A 103 4.86 -7.49 -10.28
C VAL A 103 5.80 -6.30 -10.26
N SER A 104 5.26 -5.12 -10.53
CA SER A 104 5.97 -3.86 -10.42
C SER A 104 5.57 -3.15 -9.14
N ALA A 105 6.48 -3.14 -8.17
CA ALA A 105 6.30 -2.56 -6.85
C ALA A 105 6.23 -1.03 -6.79
N HIS A 106 6.26 -0.34 -7.93
CA HIS A 106 6.40 1.12 -7.95
C HIS A 106 5.22 1.84 -7.28
N PHE A 107 4.04 1.22 -7.19
CA PHE A 107 2.90 1.77 -6.46
C PHE A 107 3.17 1.80 -4.95
N HIS A 108 3.64 0.69 -4.39
CA HIS A 108 4.05 0.58 -2.99
C HIS A 108 5.21 1.55 -2.67
N GLU A 109 6.25 1.57 -3.51
CA GLU A 109 7.39 2.47 -3.32
C GLU A 109 6.99 3.96 -3.41
N SER A 110 6.00 4.27 -4.26
CA SER A 110 5.44 5.62 -4.32
C SER A 110 4.82 6.02 -2.98
N ALA A 111 4.11 5.11 -2.34
CA ALA A 111 3.50 5.35 -1.04
C ALA A 111 4.56 5.62 0.05
N HIS A 112 5.67 4.87 0.06
CA HIS A 112 6.82 5.19 0.91
C HIS A 112 7.40 6.59 0.63
N GLY A 113 7.54 6.96 -0.65
CA GLY A 113 8.03 8.28 -1.04
C GLY A 113 7.17 9.43 -0.51
N ILE A 114 5.84 9.24 -0.53
CA ILE A 114 4.88 10.23 -0.01
C ILE A 114 4.96 10.31 1.51
N SER A 115 4.90 9.17 2.21
CA SER A 115 4.91 9.15 3.68
C SER A 115 6.23 9.66 4.25
N ASP A 116 7.38 9.24 3.72
CA ASP A 116 8.70 9.74 4.12
C ASP A 116 8.76 11.27 4.05
N ARG A 117 8.32 11.84 2.93
CA ARG A 117 8.44 13.28 2.71
C ARG A 117 7.66 14.12 3.73
N LEU A 118 6.48 13.64 4.12
CA LEU A 118 5.60 14.33 5.06
C LEU A 118 6.03 14.11 6.51
N PHE A 119 6.39 12.87 6.86
CA PHE A 119 6.89 12.57 8.19
C PHE A 119 8.33 13.04 8.43
N ARG A 120 9.09 13.44 7.41
CA ARG A 120 10.45 14.01 7.57
C ARG A 120 10.51 15.21 8.51
N THR A 121 9.39 15.91 8.70
CA THR A 121 9.28 17.02 9.67
C THR A 121 9.15 16.55 11.12
N VAL A 122 8.72 15.31 11.35
CA VAL A 122 8.61 14.70 12.67
C VAL A 122 9.97 14.14 13.08
N LYS A 123 10.63 14.81 14.02
CA LYS A 123 11.93 14.37 14.55
C LYS A 123 11.71 13.42 15.74
N PRO A 124 11.94 12.10 15.58
CA PRO A 124 11.75 11.16 16.68
C PRO A 124 12.79 11.40 17.78
N ARG A 125 12.33 11.53 19.03
CA ARG A 125 13.18 11.88 20.18
C ARG A 125 13.89 10.69 20.82
N ASN A 126 13.32 9.50 20.65
CA ASN A 126 13.80 8.29 21.30
C ASN A 126 13.61 7.07 20.37
N LYS A 127 14.07 5.91 20.84
CA LYS A 127 13.97 4.64 20.11
C LYS A 127 12.52 4.26 19.76
N ARG A 128 11.56 4.42 20.67
CA ARG A 128 10.15 4.09 20.45
C ARG A 128 9.54 4.94 19.34
N GLU A 129 9.80 6.25 19.34
CA GLU A 129 9.33 7.16 18.29
C GLU A 129 9.96 6.84 16.92
N LYS A 130 11.22 6.39 16.86
CA LYS A 130 11.85 5.94 15.60
C LYS A 130 11.17 4.69 15.04
N ILE A 131 10.82 3.74 15.90
CA ILE A 131 10.13 2.50 15.52
C ILE A 131 8.73 2.83 15.02
N LEU A 132 7.97 3.63 15.79
CA LEU A 132 6.63 4.06 15.40
C LEU A 132 6.65 4.77 14.03
N LEU A 133 7.60 5.68 13.80
CA LEU A 133 7.74 6.36 12.53
C LEU A 133 7.96 5.38 11.36
N ALA A 134 8.86 4.41 11.53
CA ALA A 134 9.13 3.42 10.48
C ALA A 134 7.89 2.58 10.15
N LEU A 135 7.19 2.11 11.18
CA LEU A 135 6.00 1.29 11.00
C LEU A 135 4.82 2.10 10.47
N LEU A 136 4.68 3.38 10.82
CA LEU A 136 3.70 4.27 10.19
C LEU A 136 3.91 4.37 8.68
N CYS A 137 5.16 4.52 8.23
CA CYS A 137 5.47 4.60 6.79
C CYS A 137 5.20 3.29 6.05
N GLU A 138 5.49 2.13 6.67
CA GLU A 138 5.16 0.81 6.11
C GLU A 138 3.65 0.58 6.05
N SER A 139 2.95 0.82 7.16
CA SER A 139 1.51 0.65 7.23
C SER A 139 0.75 1.61 6.30
N TYR A 140 1.32 2.78 6.00
CA TYR A 140 0.77 3.69 4.98
C TYR A 140 0.83 3.05 3.59
N ALA A 141 1.96 2.43 3.23
CA ALA A 141 2.10 1.76 1.94
C ALA A 141 1.12 0.58 1.80
N ASN A 142 0.98 -0.25 2.85
CA ASN A 142 0.01 -1.34 2.86
C ASN A 142 -1.44 -0.81 2.77
N ALA A 143 -1.77 0.26 3.49
CA ALA A 143 -3.09 0.88 3.44
C ALA A 143 -3.40 1.47 2.06
N THR A 144 -2.41 2.08 1.39
CA THR A 144 -2.56 2.60 0.03
C THR A 144 -2.94 1.51 -0.97
N GLU A 145 -2.26 0.37 -0.93
CA GLU A 145 -2.59 -0.77 -1.78
C GLU A 145 -3.95 -1.38 -1.43
N SER A 146 -4.23 -1.59 -0.13
CA SER A 146 -5.52 -2.14 0.31
C SER A 146 -6.69 -1.23 -0.05
N MET A 147 -6.51 0.09 0.03
CA MET A 147 -7.53 1.06 -0.33
C MET A 147 -7.89 0.95 -1.81
N ALA A 148 -6.88 0.80 -2.68
CA ALA A 148 -7.05 0.69 -4.13
C ALA A 148 -7.92 -0.51 -4.55
N ILE A 149 -8.03 -1.56 -3.73
CA ILE A 149 -8.90 -2.72 -3.95
C ILE A 149 -10.37 -2.32 -4.11
N GLY A 150 -10.82 -1.25 -3.43
CA GLY A 150 -12.21 -0.80 -3.48
C GLY A 150 -12.70 -0.44 -4.89
N TRP A 151 -11.80 0.01 -5.78
CA TRP A 151 -12.16 0.41 -7.15
C TRP A 151 -11.93 -0.68 -8.20
N ILE A 152 -11.48 -1.87 -7.82
CA ILE A 152 -11.29 -2.97 -8.78
C ILE A 152 -12.63 -3.37 -9.38
N ASP A 153 -12.73 -3.35 -10.71
CA ASP A 153 -13.94 -3.70 -11.45
C ASP A 153 -13.67 -4.75 -12.54
N GLY A 154 -14.09 -5.99 -12.27
CA GLY A 154 -13.88 -7.14 -13.14
C GLY A 154 -12.46 -7.73 -13.08
N ASP A 155 -12.29 -8.88 -13.73
CA ASP A 155 -11.06 -9.68 -13.65
C ASP A 155 -9.85 -9.01 -14.29
N LEU A 156 -10.04 -8.26 -15.38
CA LEU A 156 -8.96 -7.54 -16.06
C LEU A 156 -8.36 -6.46 -15.15
N HIS A 157 -9.21 -5.70 -14.44
CA HIS A 157 -8.75 -4.70 -13.49
C HIS A 157 -8.02 -5.35 -12.34
N ARG A 158 -8.59 -6.41 -11.74
CA ARG A 158 -7.92 -7.19 -10.68
C ARG A 158 -6.53 -7.62 -11.12
N PHE A 159 -6.45 -8.24 -12.30
CA PHE A 159 -5.20 -8.72 -12.84
C PHE A 159 -4.16 -7.61 -12.99
N PHE A 160 -4.52 -6.49 -13.63
CA PHE A 160 -3.60 -5.36 -13.77
C PHE A 160 -3.18 -4.77 -12.42
N PHE A 161 -4.10 -4.70 -11.45
CA PHE A 161 -3.79 -4.24 -10.10
C PHE A 161 -2.75 -5.14 -9.44
N GLU A 162 -2.92 -6.46 -9.50
CA GLU A 162 -2.01 -7.45 -8.90
C GLU A 162 -0.63 -7.46 -9.58
N GLN A 163 -0.53 -7.08 -10.85
CA GLN A 163 0.78 -6.88 -11.51
C GLN A 163 1.48 -5.58 -11.06
N ASN A 164 0.84 -4.73 -10.27
CA ASN A 164 1.37 -3.43 -9.84
C ASN A 164 1.24 -3.21 -8.31
N SER A 165 0.95 -4.26 -7.55
CA SER A 165 0.66 -4.23 -6.12
C SER A 165 1.23 -5.49 -5.45
N TYR A 166 1.66 -5.37 -4.19
CA TYR A 166 2.01 -6.52 -3.35
C TYR A 166 0.80 -7.20 -2.71
N ILE A 167 -0.37 -6.56 -2.74
CA ILE A 167 -1.60 -7.07 -2.14
C ILE A 167 -2.50 -7.69 -3.21
N TYR A 168 -2.98 -8.90 -2.94
CA TYR A 168 -3.98 -9.62 -3.74
C TYR A 168 -5.41 -9.19 -3.42
N ALA A 169 -6.28 -9.25 -4.41
CA ALA A 169 -7.68 -8.87 -4.26
C ALA A 169 -8.62 -10.03 -4.59
N ASP A 170 -9.46 -10.44 -3.66
CA ASP A 170 -10.57 -11.35 -3.92
C ASP A 170 -11.93 -10.62 -3.87
N ALA A 171 -12.99 -11.33 -4.28
CA ALA A 171 -14.34 -10.77 -4.33
C ALA A 171 -14.84 -10.29 -2.96
N GLY A 172 -14.47 -10.97 -1.87
CA GLY A 172 -14.82 -10.60 -0.51
C GLY A 172 -14.14 -9.30 -0.08
N ARG A 173 -12.83 -9.18 -0.31
CA ARG A 173 -12.06 -7.97 -0.06
C ARG A 173 -12.61 -6.78 -0.85
N ILE A 174 -12.84 -6.95 -2.15
CA ILE A 174 -13.42 -5.91 -3.01
C ILE A 174 -14.78 -5.45 -2.47
N ALA A 175 -15.68 -6.39 -2.15
CA ALA A 175 -17.00 -6.08 -1.64
C ALA A 175 -16.94 -5.33 -0.28
N ALA A 176 -16.06 -5.74 0.62
CA ALA A 176 -15.89 -5.10 1.92
C ALA A 176 -15.41 -3.64 1.77
N ARG A 177 -14.38 -3.40 0.94
CA ARG A 177 -13.87 -2.04 0.68
C ARG A 177 -14.91 -1.16 -0.01
N ARG A 178 -15.64 -1.67 -1.00
CA ARG A 178 -16.73 -0.93 -1.68
C ARG A 178 -17.83 -0.51 -0.70
N LYS A 179 -18.25 -1.40 0.20
CA LYS A 179 -19.26 -1.08 1.22
C LYS A 179 -18.75 -0.03 2.20
N ALA A 180 -17.52 -0.19 2.69
CA ALA A 180 -16.91 0.76 3.59
C ALA A 180 -16.67 2.14 2.95
N LEU A 181 -16.25 2.18 1.68
CA LEU A 181 -16.13 3.42 0.91
C LEU A 181 -17.44 4.21 0.87
N ARG A 182 -18.56 3.53 0.62
CA ARG A 182 -19.89 4.16 0.63
C ARG A 182 -20.32 4.61 2.02
N ALA A 183 -20.00 3.83 3.06
CA ALA A 183 -20.44 4.10 4.43
C ALA A 183 -19.62 5.20 5.13
N TRP A 184 -18.32 5.30 4.84
CA TRP A 184 -17.37 6.10 5.61
C TRP A 184 -16.63 7.15 4.79
N GLY A 185 -16.80 7.13 3.47
CA GLY A 185 -15.98 7.91 2.55
C GLY A 185 -14.54 7.40 2.48
N ALA A 186 -13.78 7.96 1.54
CA ALA A 186 -12.42 7.50 1.28
C ALA A 186 -11.45 7.80 2.44
N VAL A 187 -11.55 8.98 3.05
CA VAL A 187 -10.66 9.36 4.17
C VAL A 187 -10.89 8.48 5.41
N GLY A 188 -12.15 8.25 5.80
CA GLY A 188 -12.48 7.42 6.96
C GLY A 188 -11.99 5.98 6.79
N LEU A 189 -12.23 5.38 5.63
CA LEU A 189 -11.71 4.05 5.30
C LEU A 189 -10.17 4.03 5.30
N PHE A 190 -9.53 5.02 4.68
CA PHE A 190 -8.06 5.05 4.60
C PHE A 190 -7.42 5.12 5.99
N ARG A 191 -7.95 5.96 6.89
CA ARG A 191 -7.50 6.02 8.29
C ARG A 191 -7.63 4.67 8.99
N LEU A 192 -8.75 3.99 8.81
CA LEU A 192 -8.97 2.68 9.43
C LEU A 192 -7.98 1.64 8.90
N LEU A 193 -7.80 1.56 7.57
CA LEU A 193 -6.85 0.64 6.95
C LEU A 193 -5.41 0.92 7.42
N TRP A 194 -5.03 2.18 7.52
CA TRP A 194 -3.69 2.55 8.00
C TRP A 194 -3.47 2.14 9.45
N LEU A 195 -4.46 2.36 10.32
CA LEU A 195 -4.39 1.90 11.71
C LEU A 195 -4.38 0.36 11.81
N SER A 196 -5.18 -0.36 11.02
CA SER A 196 -5.20 -1.82 11.06
C SER A 196 -3.85 -2.41 10.67
N TYR A 197 -3.20 -1.89 9.62
CA TYR A 197 -1.82 -2.30 9.28
C TYR A 197 -0.80 -1.85 10.32
N LEU A 198 -1.01 -0.75 11.04
CA LEU A 198 -0.11 -0.34 12.13
C LEU A 198 -0.15 -1.34 13.28
N TYR A 199 -1.35 -1.71 13.73
CA TYR A 199 -1.54 -2.73 14.76
C TYR A 199 -0.97 -4.09 14.34
N SER A 200 -1.21 -4.48 13.08
CA SER A 200 -0.61 -5.68 12.49
C SER A 200 0.93 -5.61 12.52
N ASN A 201 1.54 -4.52 12.07
CA ASN A 201 3.00 -4.39 12.06
C ASN A 201 3.63 -4.34 13.47
N PHE A 202 2.88 -3.94 14.50
CA PHE A 202 3.28 -4.04 15.90
C PHE A 202 3.09 -5.44 16.52
N LEU A 203 2.64 -6.42 15.73
CA LEU A 203 2.39 -7.81 16.17
C LEU A 203 1.35 -7.91 17.29
N VAL A 204 0.41 -6.96 17.35
CA VAL A 204 -0.76 -7.10 18.21
C VAL A 204 -1.55 -8.31 17.71
N GLY A 205 -1.87 -9.26 18.59
CA GLY A 205 -2.58 -10.48 18.19
C GLY A 205 -4.06 -10.21 17.97
N ASN A 206 -4.81 -10.18 19.08
CA ASN A 206 -6.23 -9.86 19.08
C ASN A 206 -6.44 -8.53 19.80
N LEU A 207 -7.14 -7.61 19.13
CA LEU A 207 -7.53 -6.35 19.74
C LEU A 207 -8.83 -6.55 20.53
N PRO A 208 -8.87 -6.23 21.83
CA PRO A 208 -10.11 -6.28 22.60
C PRO A 208 -11.20 -5.43 21.96
N ARG A 209 -12.45 -5.90 22.01
CA ARG A 209 -13.59 -5.20 21.39
C ARG A 209 -13.71 -3.72 21.80
N PRO A 210 -13.54 -3.33 23.09
CA PRO A 210 -13.59 -1.91 23.47
C PRO A 210 -12.51 -1.06 22.79
N GLU A 211 -11.30 -1.60 22.62
CA GLU A 211 -10.19 -0.92 21.93
C GLU A 211 -10.49 -0.78 20.43
N LEU A 212 -10.99 -1.84 19.78
CA LEU A 212 -11.42 -1.78 18.38
C LEU A 212 -12.52 -0.72 18.19
N GLU A 213 -13.52 -0.66 19.06
CA GLU A 213 -14.54 0.38 18.98
C GLU A 213 -13.95 1.80 19.18
N GLY A 214 -12.96 1.95 20.06
CA GLY A 214 -12.21 3.20 20.22
C GLY A 214 -11.52 3.62 18.91
N LEU A 215 -10.82 2.68 18.26
CA LEU A 215 -10.17 2.92 16.97
C LEU A 215 -11.17 3.26 15.86
N LEU A 216 -12.31 2.57 15.81
CA LEU A 216 -13.35 2.87 14.83
C LEU A 216 -13.91 4.28 15.03
N ARG A 217 -14.21 4.69 16.26
CA ARG A 217 -14.65 6.07 16.55
C ARG A 217 -13.59 7.09 16.13
N PHE A 218 -12.32 6.82 16.43
CA PHE A 218 -11.21 7.69 16.04
C PHE A 218 -11.03 7.81 14.52
N ALA A 219 -10.98 6.67 13.81
CA ALA A 219 -10.75 6.64 12.36
C ALA A 219 -11.91 7.24 11.58
N LEU A 220 -13.14 6.91 11.98
CA LEU A 220 -14.37 7.34 11.31
C LEU A 220 -14.85 8.71 11.77
N GLN A 221 -14.25 9.27 12.83
CA GLN A 221 -14.66 10.52 13.49
C GLN A 221 -16.15 10.52 13.87
N LYS A 222 -16.62 9.38 14.42
CA LYS A 222 -18.01 9.18 14.87
C LYS A 222 -18.06 9.02 16.38
N ALA A 223 -18.98 9.72 17.04
CA ALA A 223 -19.27 9.50 18.46
C ALA A 223 -19.95 8.14 18.69
N GLU A 224 -20.93 7.81 17.85
CA GLU A 224 -21.67 6.56 17.90
C GLU A 224 -21.39 5.70 16.67
N LEU A 225 -21.20 4.41 16.90
CA LEU A 225 -21.02 3.40 15.85
C LEU A 225 -22.35 2.69 15.61
N SER A 226 -22.71 2.52 14.35
CA SER A 226 -23.81 1.64 13.95
C SER A 226 -23.42 0.16 14.03
N ARG A 227 -24.38 -0.75 13.87
CA ARG A 227 -24.10 -2.19 13.78
C ARG A 227 -23.20 -2.51 12.57
N ASP A 228 -23.43 -1.84 11.46
CA ASP A 228 -22.64 -2.01 10.24
C ASP A 228 -21.22 -1.44 10.39
N ASP A 229 -21.05 -0.30 11.08
CA ASP A 229 -19.71 0.24 11.37
C ASP A 229 -18.86 -0.80 12.11
N ARG A 230 -19.43 -1.47 13.11
CA ARG A 230 -18.74 -2.52 13.89
C ARG A 230 -18.42 -3.73 13.02
N ARG A 231 -19.42 -4.24 12.29
CA ARG A 231 -19.28 -5.44 11.45
C ARG A 231 -18.21 -5.26 10.36
N TRP A 232 -18.29 -4.18 9.59
CA TRP A 232 -17.32 -3.92 8.52
C TRP A 232 -15.97 -3.49 9.09
N GLY A 233 -15.97 -2.75 10.20
CA GLY A 233 -14.78 -2.34 10.90
C GLY A 233 -13.94 -3.54 11.33
N GLU A 234 -14.57 -4.51 11.99
CA GLU A 234 -13.93 -5.76 12.41
C GLU A 234 -13.39 -6.56 11.21
N ALA A 235 -14.20 -6.75 10.17
CA ALA A 235 -13.78 -7.49 8.98
C ALA A 235 -12.56 -6.87 8.28
N LEU A 236 -12.54 -5.54 8.11
CA LEU A 236 -11.43 -4.83 7.48
C LEU A 236 -10.18 -4.79 8.37
N PHE A 237 -10.36 -4.79 9.69
CA PHE A 237 -9.25 -4.82 10.63
C PHE A 237 -8.58 -6.20 10.63
N GLN A 238 -9.37 -7.29 10.57
CA GLN A 238 -8.86 -8.66 10.50
C GLN A 238 -8.07 -8.93 9.22
N ASP A 239 -8.48 -8.34 8.10
CA ASP A 239 -7.76 -8.47 6.83
C ASP A 239 -6.29 -8.02 6.93
N ALA A 240 -5.99 -6.98 7.72
CA ALA A 240 -4.61 -6.54 7.94
C ALA A 240 -3.77 -7.57 8.74
N TYR A 241 -4.40 -8.42 9.56
CA TYR A 241 -3.72 -9.48 10.30
C TYR A 241 -3.40 -10.73 9.47
N GLU A 242 -4.01 -10.86 8.28
CA GLU A 242 -3.64 -11.90 7.31
C GLU A 242 -2.22 -11.68 6.74
N LEU A 243 -1.63 -10.49 6.98
CA LEU A 243 -0.22 -10.25 6.66
C LEU A 243 0.67 -11.22 7.46
N ASN A 244 1.40 -12.04 6.72
CA ASN A 244 2.25 -13.10 7.27
C ASN A 244 3.19 -12.56 8.38
N GLU A 245 3.12 -13.15 9.57
CA GLU A 245 3.92 -12.70 10.72
C GLU A 245 5.44 -12.82 10.45
N THR A 246 5.87 -13.87 9.74
CA THR A 246 7.28 -14.03 9.38
C THR A 246 7.75 -12.90 8.46
N PHE A 247 6.90 -12.47 7.52
CA PHE A 247 7.15 -11.29 6.69
C PHE A 247 7.27 -10.03 7.55
N ARG A 248 6.28 -9.76 8.43
CA ARG A 248 6.28 -8.60 9.35
C ARG A 248 7.53 -8.53 10.24
N LEU A 249 7.95 -9.67 10.79
CA LEU A 249 9.16 -9.77 11.60
C LEU A 249 10.42 -9.50 10.78
N LYS A 250 10.51 -10.02 9.56
CA LYS A 250 11.67 -9.81 8.67
C LYS A 250 11.78 -8.35 8.24
N THR A 251 10.69 -7.72 7.82
CA THR A 251 10.68 -6.30 7.41
C THR A 251 10.98 -5.40 8.60
N SER A 252 10.32 -5.62 9.75
CA SER A 252 10.58 -4.85 10.99
C SER A 252 12.04 -4.97 11.44
N ARG A 253 12.61 -6.18 11.40
CA ARG A 253 14.04 -6.40 11.72
C ARG A 253 14.95 -5.58 10.83
N LEU A 254 14.66 -5.54 9.54
CA LEU A 254 15.46 -4.80 8.58
C LEU A 254 15.35 -3.29 8.82
N TYR A 255 14.14 -2.76 9.01
CA TYR A 255 13.95 -1.35 9.37
C TYR A 255 14.72 -0.98 10.63
N MET A 256 14.65 -1.81 11.67
CA MET A 256 15.41 -1.58 12.91
C MET A 256 16.92 -1.52 12.64
N ARG A 257 17.47 -2.43 11.83
CA ARG A 257 18.88 -2.41 11.44
C ARG A 257 19.25 -1.14 10.67
N LEU A 258 18.42 -0.74 9.70
CA LEU A 258 18.60 0.48 8.91
C LEU A 258 18.56 1.75 9.77
N LEU A 259 17.83 1.72 10.89
CA LEU A 259 17.74 2.80 11.87
C LEU A 259 18.79 2.69 13.00
N SER A 260 19.73 1.75 12.89
CA SER A 260 20.74 1.46 13.92
C SER A 260 20.13 1.09 15.28
N ILE A 261 18.93 0.50 15.28
CA ILE A 261 18.25 0.00 16.47
C ILE A 261 18.68 -1.44 16.71
N LYS A 262 19.36 -1.66 17.85
CA LYS A 262 19.80 -2.98 18.30
C LYS A 262 18.74 -3.67 19.18
N GLY A 263 18.87 -4.99 19.32
CA GLY A 263 18.04 -5.82 20.20
C GLY A 263 17.09 -6.75 19.45
N ASP A 264 16.33 -7.52 20.22
CA ASP A 264 15.28 -8.39 19.68
C ASP A 264 14.11 -7.57 19.12
N VAL A 265 13.53 -8.03 18.02
CA VAL A 265 12.46 -7.32 17.32
C VAL A 265 11.19 -7.29 18.15
N ARG A 266 10.80 -8.41 18.79
CA ARG A 266 9.57 -8.45 19.59
C ARG A 266 9.70 -7.55 20.81
N GLN A 267 10.85 -7.57 21.49
CA GLN A 267 11.11 -6.64 22.58
C GLN A 267 11.06 -5.17 22.14
N ASN A 268 11.55 -4.86 20.95
CA ASN A 268 11.51 -3.51 20.40
C ASN A 268 10.09 -3.05 20.04
N LEU A 269 9.20 -3.98 19.68
CA LEU A 269 7.79 -3.72 19.38
C LEU A 269 6.89 -3.76 20.62
N ALA A 270 7.35 -4.34 21.73
CA ALA A 270 6.60 -4.48 22.98
C ALA A 270 6.55 -3.18 23.79
N PHE A 271 5.93 -2.14 23.23
CA PHE A 271 5.54 -0.93 23.95
C PHE A 271 4.17 -0.46 23.49
N ASP A 272 3.49 0.32 24.33
CA ASP A 272 2.23 0.95 23.95
C ASP A 272 2.48 2.05 22.92
N PHE A 273 2.42 1.68 21.64
CA PHE A 273 2.60 2.62 20.55
C PHE A 273 1.42 3.57 20.42
N SER A 274 0.24 3.20 20.91
CA SER A 274 -0.95 4.05 20.91
C SER A 274 -0.75 5.23 21.84
N GLU A 275 -0.20 4.98 23.04
CA GLU A 275 0.22 6.04 23.96
C GLU A 275 1.23 6.98 23.28
N VAL A 276 2.26 6.44 22.61
CA VAL A 276 3.27 7.26 21.92
C VAL A 276 2.65 8.05 20.76
N PHE A 277 1.72 7.47 20.02
CA PHE A 277 1.03 8.12 18.91
C PHE A 277 0.13 9.27 19.39
N LEU A 278 -0.66 9.05 20.46
CA LEU A 278 -1.60 10.02 21.01
C LEU A 278 -0.89 11.17 21.76
N ASN A 279 0.17 10.87 22.51
CA ASN A 279 0.92 11.87 23.30
C ASN A 279 1.91 12.69 22.44
N ARG A 280 1.89 12.52 21.12
CA ARG A 280 2.77 13.23 20.18
C ARG A 280 1.94 13.88 19.09
N PRO A 281 1.51 15.15 19.29
CA PRO A 281 0.67 15.88 18.33
C PRO A 281 1.21 15.82 16.89
N GLY A 282 2.53 15.92 16.71
CA GLY A 282 3.15 15.84 15.38
C GLY A 282 2.92 14.52 14.63
N PHE A 283 2.78 13.37 15.31
CA PHE A 283 2.42 12.11 14.64
C PHE A 283 0.94 12.11 14.23
N HIS A 284 0.07 12.49 15.16
CA HIS A 284 -1.38 12.53 14.93
C HIS A 284 -1.74 13.52 13.83
N GLU A 285 -1.23 14.76 13.87
CA GLU A 285 -1.46 15.78 12.84
C GLU A 285 -1.01 15.31 11.46
N ARG A 286 0.18 14.70 11.35
CA ARG A 286 0.70 14.20 10.07
C ARG A 286 -0.09 12.99 9.56
N PHE A 287 -0.54 12.12 10.45
CA PHE A 287 -1.46 11.04 10.10
C PHE A 287 -2.75 11.59 9.50
N GLN A 288 -3.38 12.58 10.14
CA GLN A 288 -4.60 13.19 9.65
C GLN A 288 -4.39 13.88 8.29
N GLN A 289 -3.34 14.71 8.18
CA GLN A 289 -3.00 15.42 6.95
C GLN A 289 -2.71 14.49 5.77
N LEU A 290 -1.96 13.41 6.02
CA LEU A 290 -1.60 12.46 4.98
C LEU A 290 -2.82 11.64 4.53
N ALA A 291 -3.69 11.24 5.46
CA ALA A 291 -4.95 10.59 5.09
C ALA A 291 -5.83 11.50 4.22
N GLU A 292 -5.96 12.77 4.58
CA GLU A 292 -6.70 13.77 3.80
C GLU A 292 -6.08 13.99 2.42
N LEU A 293 -4.76 14.21 2.35
CA LEU A 293 -4.04 14.43 1.09
C LEU A 293 -4.22 13.26 0.10
N SER A 294 -4.26 12.04 0.64
CA SER A 294 -4.33 10.81 -0.16
C SER A 294 -5.73 10.48 -0.62
N ALA A 295 -6.75 10.82 0.18
CA ALA A 295 -8.09 10.24 0.02
C ALA A 295 -9.25 11.24 -0.13
N ARG A 296 -9.07 12.53 0.19
CA ARG A 296 -10.17 13.52 0.26
C ARG A 296 -11.01 13.61 -1.02
N ASP A 297 -10.35 13.65 -2.17
CA ASP A 297 -11.01 13.89 -3.47
C ASP A 297 -11.15 12.62 -4.31
N LEU A 298 -10.99 11.45 -3.69
CA LEU A 298 -11.24 10.19 -4.40
C LEU A 298 -12.75 10.04 -4.57
N ALA A 299 -13.19 10.07 -5.84
CA ALA A 299 -14.59 9.98 -6.23
C ALA A 299 -15.32 8.87 -5.48
N HIS A 300 -16.51 9.19 -4.97
CA HIS A 300 -17.40 8.23 -4.36
C HIS A 300 -17.85 7.19 -5.41
N LEU A 301 -17.77 5.91 -5.03
CA LEU A 301 -18.28 4.76 -5.80
C LEU A 301 -19.80 4.62 -5.72
#